data_AF-L8N3A2-F1
#
_entry.id   AF-L8N3A2-F1
#
_cell.length_a   1.000
_cell.length_b   1.000
_cell.length_c   1.000
_cell.angle_alpha   90.00
_cell.angle_beta   90.00
_cell.angle_gamma   90.00
#
_symmetry.space_group_name_H-M   'P 1'
#
loop_
_entity.id
_entity.type
_entity.pdbx_description
1 polymer ?
#
loop_
_entity_poly.entity_id
_entity_poly.type
_entity_poly.pdbx_seq_one_letter_code
_entity_poly.pdbx_strand_id
1 'polypeptide(L)'
;MKRTQVKVNLSLPFKALIEMMSSLELREKIKLRELLDRDIAVTQQKTQNLPPQETSQELEPAIESFRRGWDDVMNGRTRPISELWDGIDVD
;
A
#
# COMPACT_ATOMS: atom_id res chain seq x y z
N MET A 1 -29.26 -11.28 -28.43
CA MET A 1 -27.82 -11.44 -28.71
C MET A 1 -27.03 -11.19 -27.43
N LYS A 2 -26.32 -12.19 -26.89
CA LYS A 2 -25.45 -12.04 -25.70
C LYS A 2 -24.07 -11.59 -26.19
N ARG A 3 -23.58 -10.42 -25.73
CA ARG A 3 -22.23 -9.93 -26.05
C ARG A 3 -21.23 -10.57 -25.08
N THR A 4 -20.35 -11.40 -25.59
CA THR A 4 -19.25 -11.98 -24.82
C THR A 4 -18.15 -10.92 -24.68
N GLN A 5 -17.94 -10.38 -23.48
CA GLN A 5 -16.80 -9.50 -23.22
C GLN A 5 -15.56 -10.37 -22.95
N VAL A 6 -14.57 -10.30 -23.84
CA VAL A 6 -13.26 -10.91 -23.64
C VAL A 6 -12.37 -9.86 -22.97
N LYS A 7 -11.98 -10.11 -21.72
CA LYS A 7 -11.07 -9.22 -20.97
C LYS A 7 -9.63 -9.60 -21.31
N VAL A 8 -8.98 -8.81 -22.14
CA VAL A 8 -7.55 -8.99 -22.48
C VAL A 8 -6.73 -8.25 -21.43
N ASN A 9 -5.92 -8.97 -20.65
CA ASN A 9 -4.99 -8.36 -19.70
C ASN A 9 -3.67 -8.07 -20.42
N LEU A 10 -3.48 -6.81 -20.81
CA LEU A 10 -2.20 -6.33 -21.32
C LEU A 10 -1.36 -5.87 -20.15
N SER A 11 -0.28 -6.60 -19.85
CA SER A 11 0.72 -6.19 -18.87
C SER A 11 1.71 -5.24 -19.54
N LEU A 12 1.73 -3.98 -19.11
CA LEU A 12 2.66 -2.98 -19.60
C LEU A 12 3.73 -2.71 -18.53
N PRO A 13 5.04 -2.71 -18.86
CA PRO A 13 6.07 -2.31 -17.90
C PRO A 13 5.89 -0.83 -17.51
N PHE A 14 6.16 -0.52 -16.24
CA PHE A 14 5.95 0.83 -15.69
C PHE A 14 6.72 1.92 -16.45
N LYS A 15 7.92 1.60 -16.95
CA LYS A 15 8.70 2.53 -17.79
C LYS A 15 7.94 2.96 -19.06
N ALA A 16 7.30 2.01 -19.75
CA ALA A 16 6.50 2.31 -20.93
C ALA A 16 5.25 3.12 -20.58
N LEU A 17 4.70 2.95 -19.37
CA LEU A 17 3.59 3.77 -18.88
C LEU A 17 4.04 5.23 -18.70
N ILE A 18 5.22 5.47 -18.13
CA ILE A 18 5.78 6.83 -17.97
C ILE A 18 5.98 7.50 -19.33
N GLU A 19 6.53 6.78 -20.30
CA GLU A 19 6.73 7.28 -21.66
C GLU A 19 5.38 7.64 -22.32
N MET A 20 4.38 6.78 -22.16
CA MET A 20 3.02 7.04 -22.66
C MET A 20 2.38 8.25 -21.96
N MET A 21 2.48 8.36 -20.64
CA MET A 21 1.98 9.51 -19.87
C MET A 21 2.68 10.81 -20.27
N SER A 22 3.97 10.74 -20.59
CA SER A 22 4.75 11.87 -21.09
C SER A 22 4.23 12.37 -22.44
N SER A 23 3.78 11.45 -23.32
CA SER A 23 3.25 11.76 -24.64
C SER A 23 1.82 12.34 -24.68
N LEU A 24 1.08 12.25 -23.57
CA LEU A 24 -0.29 12.78 -23.47
C LEU A 24 -0.35 14.31 -23.61
N GLU A 25 -1.44 14.81 -24.18
CA GLU A 25 -1.72 16.25 -24.21
C GLU A 25 -2.09 16.78 -22.82
N LEU A 26 -1.95 18.10 -22.60
CA LEU A 26 -2.22 18.72 -21.29
C LEU A 26 -3.63 18.41 -20.75
N ARG A 27 -4.64 18.43 -21.64
CA ARG A 27 -6.02 18.12 -21.27
C ARG A 27 -6.19 16.68 -20.78
N GLU A 28 -5.50 15.75 -21.41
CA GLU A 28 -5.53 14.32 -21.05
C GLU A 28 -4.79 14.09 -19.74
N LYS A 29 -3.66 14.78 -19.53
CA LYS A 29 -2.92 14.78 -18.26
C LYS A 29 -3.77 15.29 -17.08
N ILE A 30 -4.58 16.33 -17.29
CA ILE A 30 -5.50 16.85 -16.27
C ILE A 30 -6.56 15.80 -15.92
N LYS A 31 -7.20 15.20 -16.92
CA LYS A 31 -8.18 14.13 -16.68
C LYS A 31 -7.56 12.93 -15.97
N LEU A 32 -6.35 12.53 -16.35
CA LEU A 32 -5.65 11.42 -15.71
C LEU A 32 -5.34 11.74 -14.25
N ARG A 33 -4.91 12.98 -13.94
CA ARG A 33 -4.72 13.44 -12.56
C ARG A 33 -6.02 13.31 -11.77
N GLU A 34 -7.15 13.81 -12.29
CA GLU A 34 -8.45 13.71 -11.60
C GLU A 34 -8.88 12.26 -11.33
N LEU A 35 -8.60 11.35 -12.27
CA LEU A 35 -8.87 9.91 -12.08
C LEU A 35 -7.99 9.32 -10.98
N LEU A 36 -6.68 9.62 -10.99
CA LEU A 36 -5.75 9.12 -9.99
C LEU A 36 -6.04 9.69 -8.59
N ASP A 37 -6.37 10.97 -8.50
CA ASP A 37 -6.76 11.62 -7.24
C ASP A 37 -8.03 10.97 -6.66
N ARG A 38 -8.99 10.60 -7.50
CA ARG A 38 -10.18 9.86 -7.08
C ARG A 38 -9.83 8.46 -6.55
N ASP A 39 -8.98 7.72 -7.25
CA ASP A 39 -8.56 6.38 -6.82
C ASP A 39 -7.78 6.41 -5.50
N ILE A 40 -6.94 7.44 -5.31
CA ILE A 40 -6.24 7.70 -4.05
C ILE A 40 -7.27 7.95 -2.93
N ALA A 41 -8.26 8.82 -3.16
CA ALA A 41 -9.30 9.12 -2.18
C ALA A 41 -10.14 7.87 -1.81
N VAL A 42 -10.51 7.04 -2.79
CA VAL A 42 -11.22 5.77 -2.55
C VAL A 42 -10.36 4.80 -1.73
N THR A 43 -9.07 4.72 -2.04
CA THR A 43 -8.13 3.87 -1.30
C THR A 43 -7.99 4.36 0.15
N GLN A 44 -7.92 5.67 0.38
CA GLN A 44 -7.87 6.24 1.74
C GLN A 44 -9.17 6.03 2.53
N GLN A 45 -10.34 6.16 1.89
CA GLN A 45 -11.63 5.86 2.53
C GLN A 45 -11.77 4.37 2.89
N LYS A 46 -11.22 3.46 2.08
CA LYS A 46 -11.19 2.03 2.41
C LYS A 46 -10.40 1.77 3.70
N THR A 47 -9.37 2.57 3.98
CA THR A 47 -8.61 2.51 5.24
C THR A 47 -9.40 3.07 6.43
N GLN A 48 -10.34 4.01 6.22
CA GLN A 48 -11.16 4.62 7.26
C GLN A 48 -12.39 3.79 7.69
N ASN A 49 -12.72 2.71 6.97
CA ASN A 49 -13.83 1.80 7.32
C ASN A 49 -13.38 0.57 8.14
N LEU A 50 -12.11 0.52 8.59
CA LEU A 50 -11.69 -0.40 9.64
C LEU A 50 -12.03 0.21 11.02
N PRO A 51 -12.38 -0.61 12.03
CA PRO A 51 -12.71 -0.12 13.36
C PRO A 51 -11.55 0.74 13.91
N PRO A 52 -11.85 1.80 14.69
CA PRO A 52 -10.83 2.72 15.19
C PRO A 52 -9.91 2.00 16.17
N GLN A 53 -8.81 1.47 15.67
CA GLN A 53 -7.61 1.25 16.47
C GLN A 53 -6.52 2.17 15.92
N GLU A 54 -6.47 3.32 16.58
CA GLU A 54 -5.26 4.02 16.99
C GLU A 54 -4.19 4.31 15.92
N THR A 55 -4.18 5.59 15.55
CA THR A 55 -3.00 6.36 15.13
C THR A 55 -2.45 6.06 13.73
N SER A 56 -2.64 7.04 12.83
CA SER A 56 -1.65 7.35 11.79
C SER A 56 -0.33 7.79 12.44
N GLN A 57 0.35 6.88 13.13
CA GLN A 57 1.79 6.94 13.14
C GLN A 57 2.22 6.71 11.69
N GLU A 58 3.06 7.61 11.19
CA GLU A 58 3.80 7.42 9.95
C GLU A 58 4.50 6.07 10.04
N LEU A 59 3.84 5.02 9.52
CA LEU A 59 4.33 3.66 9.65
C LEU A 59 5.68 3.62 8.97
N GLU A 60 6.70 3.28 9.75
CA GLU A 60 8.05 3.09 9.26
C GLU A 60 7.99 2.18 8.02
N PRO A 61 8.67 2.54 6.91
CA PRO A 61 8.72 1.69 5.73
C PRO A 61 9.13 0.27 6.15
N ALA A 62 8.41 -0.75 5.68
CA ALA A 62 8.62 -2.14 6.12
C ALA A 62 10.09 -2.59 6.08
N ILE A 63 10.86 -2.07 5.13
CA ILE A 63 12.31 -2.30 4.99
C ILE A 63 13.07 -1.94 6.27
N GLU A 64 12.76 -0.80 6.88
CA GLU A 64 13.47 -0.32 8.05
C GLU A 64 13.04 -1.09 9.31
N SER A 65 11.78 -1.53 9.38
CA SER A 65 11.33 -2.45 10.42
C SER A 65 12.02 -3.82 10.34
N PHE A 66 12.25 -4.36 9.14
CA PHE A 66 13.02 -5.59 8.97
C PHE A 66 14.50 -5.42 9.34
N ARG A 67 15.12 -4.28 9.00
CA ARG A 67 16.51 -3.99 9.40
C ARG A 67 16.66 -3.92 10.91
N ARG A 68 15.72 -3.24 11.57
CA ARG A 68 15.69 -3.15 13.03
C ARG A 68 15.52 -4.52 13.67
N GLY A 69 14.56 -5.31 13.19
CA GLY A 69 14.37 -6.69 13.65
C GLY A 69 15.63 -7.55 13.47
N TRP A 70 16.35 -7.37 12.36
CA TRP A 70 17.62 -8.06 12.13
C TRP A 70 18.73 -7.61 13.08
N ASP A 71 18.87 -6.31 13.32
CA ASP A 71 19.83 -5.75 14.28
C ASP A 71 19.52 -6.21 15.72
N ASP A 72 18.23 -6.28 16.09
CA ASP A 72 17.80 -6.77 17.40
C ASP A 72 18.14 -8.25 17.60
N VAL A 73 17.97 -9.08 16.57
CA VAL A 73 18.41 -10.48 16.60
C VAL A 73 19.94 -10.58 16.76
N MET A 74 20.69 -9.79 15.99
CA MET A 74 22.16 -9.84 16.03
C MET A 74 22.76 -9.36 17.35
N ASN A 75 22.12 -8.40 18.01
CA ASN A 75 22.56 -7.86 19.30
C ASN A 75 21.91 -8.57 20.50
N GLY A 76 21.11 -9.62 20.27
CA GLY A 76 20.40 -10.35 21.33
C GLY A 76 19.30 -9.55 22.03
N ARG A 77 18.83 -8.45 21.44
CA ARG A 77 17.71 -7.62 21.93
C ARG A 77 16.36 -8.23 21.53
N THR A 78 16.21 -9.52 21.78
CA THR A 78 14.96 -10.26 21.53
C THR A 78 14.37 -10.74 22.84
N ARG A 79 13.06 -10.98 22.86
CA ARG A 79 12.39 -11.58 24.02
C ARG A 79 12.03 -13.04 23.72
N PRO A 80 12.02 -13.90 24.75
CA PRO A 80 11.49 -15.25 24.63
C PRO A 80 10.04 -15.25 24.12
N ILE A 81 9.69 -16.25 23.33
CA ILE A 81 8.34 -16.36 22.76
C ILE A 81 7.25 -16.50 23.83
N SER A 82 7.60 -17.01 25.01
CA SER A 82 6.71 -17.13 26.17
C SER A 82 6.29 -15.78 26.73
N GLU A 83 7.12 -14.74 26.56
CA GLU A 83 6.88 -13.38 27.06
C GLU A 83 6.15 -12.50 26.04
N LEU A 84 5.87 -13.02 24.84
CA LEU A 84 5.24 -12.25 23.76
C LEU A 84 3.82 -11.76 24.12
N TRP A 85 3.15 -12.53 24.99
CA TRP A 85 1.77 -12.27 25.41
C TRP A 85 1.68 -11.56 26.76
N ASP A 86 2.80 -11.32 27.43
CA ASP A 86 2.82 -10.67 28.74
C ASP A 86 2.26 -9.24 28.65
N GLY A 87 1.19 -8.97 29.39
CA GLY A 87 0.52 -7.66 29.40
C GLY A 87 -0.49 -7.45 28.27
N ILE A 88 -0.76 -8.46 27.44
CA ILE A 88 -1.89 -8.48 26.51
C ILE A 88 -3.00 -9.30 27.18
N ASP A 89 -3.71 -8.71 28.14
CA ASP A 89 -4.93 -9.33 28.69
C ASP A 89 -6.03 -9.29 27.62
N VAL A 90 -6.54 -10.48 27.28
CA VAL A 90 -7.71 -10.65 26.42
C VAL A 90 -8.90 -10.88 27.34
N ASP A 91 -9.57 -9.80 27.73
CA ASP A 91 -10.91 -9.85 28.34
C ASP A 91 -11.99 -10.13 27.28
#